data_AF-A0A7S3IZW9-F1
#
_entry.id   AF-A0A7S3IZW9-F1
#
_cell.length_a   1.000
_cell.length_b   1.000
_cell.length_c   1.000
_cell.angle_alpha   90.00
_cell.angle_beta   90.00
_cell.angle_gamma   90.00
#
_symmetry.space_group_name_H-M   'P 1'
#
loop_
_entity.id
_entity.type
_entity.pdbx_description
1 polymer ?
#
loop_
_entity_poly.entity_id
_entity_poly.type
_entity_poly.pdbx_seq_one_letter_code
_entity_poly.pdbx_strand_id
1 'polypeptide(L)'
;MKILLHNMLRCKKDSCKTGGYPLTIVQADEVEESETQGTAKGLAKTLETRVDWPVLVAVARQFGWAELPEEFDEQRLQEEEFVQVVHGVLYRKVVEGKLKC
;
A
#
# COMPACT_ATOMS: atom_id res chain seq x y z
N MET A 1 -8.36 -6.93 4.90
CA MET A 1 -8.12 -6.26 3.60
C MET A 1 -6.63 -6.07 3.38
N LYS A 2 -6.06 -6.53 2.26
CA LYS A 2 -4.64 -6.26 1.93
C LYS A 2 -4.44 -4.80 1.55
N ILE A 3 -3.28 -4.23 1.85
CA ILE A 3 -2.95 -2.84 1.46
C ILE A 3 -2.90 -2.67 -0.06
N LEU A 4 -2.47 -3.70 -0.80
CA LEU A 4 -2.56 -3.71 -2.26
C LEU A 4 -4.01 -3.52 -2.75
N LEU A 5 -4.99 -4.10 -2.06
CA LEU A 5 -6.40 -3.91 -2.41
C LEU A 5 -6.85 -2.48 -2.09
N HIS A 6 -6.44 -1.93 -0.94
CA HIS A 6 -6.70 -0.53 -0.59
C HIS A 6 -6.20 0.44 -1.67
N ASN A 7 -5.01 0.20 -2.22
CA ASN A 7 -4.43 0.96 -3.31
C ASN A 7 -5.28 0.97 -4.59
N MET A 8 -6.23 0.05 -4.73
CA MET A 8 -7.14 -0.04 -5.89
C MET A 8 -8.58 0.39 -5.55
N LEU A 9 -8.92 0.58 -4.27
CA LEU A 9 -10.28 0.86 -3.83
C LEU A 9 -10.62 2.34 -3.99
N ARG A 10 -11.76 2.61 -4.64
CA ARG A 10 -12.31 3.95 -4.87
C ARG A 10 -13.75 4.02 -4.39
N CYS A 11 -14.13 5.12 -3.75
CA CYS A 11 -15.52 5.45 -3.49
C CYS A 11 -16.24 5.80 -4.78
N LYS A 12 -17.38 5.16 -5.04
CA LYS A 12 -18.25 5.43 -6.20
C LYS A 12 -19.52 6.20 -5.85
N LYS A 13 -19.61 6.78 -4.66
CA LYS A 13 -20.80 7.55 -4.25
C LYS A 13 -20.87 8.84 -5.06
N ASP A 14 -22.01 9.09 -5.72
CA ASP A 14 -22.21 10.26 -6.59
C ASP A 14 -21.97 11.60 -5.87
N SER A 15 -22.17 11.64 -4.55
CA SER A 15 -21.95 12.84 -3.75
C SER A 15 -20.51 13.03 -3.24
N CYS A 16 -19.55 12.14 -3.56
CA CYS A 16 -18.17 12.31 -3.10
C CYS A 16 -17.44 13.38 -3.93
N LYS A 17 -17.15 14.52 -3.30
CA LYS A 17 -16.56 15.72 -3.94
C LYS A 17 -15.05 15.63 -4.17
N THR A 18 -14.37 14.65 -3.56
CA THR A 18 -12.91 14.48 -3.58
C THR A 18 -12.41 13.56 -4.70
N GLY A 19 -13.28 13.13 -5.62
CA GLY A 19 -12.92 12.16 -6.67
C GLY A 19 -12.82 10.71 -6.17
N GLY A 20 -13.08 10.47 -4.88
CA GLY A 20 -13.28 9.14 -4.30
C GLY A 20 -12.02 8.29 -4.13
N TYR A 21 -10.83 8.84 -4.40
CA TYR A 21 -9.56 8.13 -4.27
C TYR A 21 -8.42 9.08 -3.85
N PRO A 22 -7.52 8.65 -2.95
CA PRO A 22 -7.55 7.38 -2.20
C PRO A 22 -8.61 7.42 -1.08
N LEU A 23 -9.05 6.23 -0.63
CA LEU A 23 -9.81 6.13 0.62
C LEU A 23 -8.86 6.27 1.80
N THR A 24 -9.14 7.16 2.75
CA THR A 24 -8.28 7.30 3.93
C THR A 24 -8.53 6.15 4.91
N ILE A 25 -7.48 5.43 5.29
CA ILE A 25 -7.57 4.48 6.42
C ILE A 25 -7.56 5.32 7.70
N VAL A 26 -8.70 5.51 8.33
CA VAL A 26 -8.78 6.33 9.56
C VAL A 26 -8.48 5.53 10.82
N GLN A 27 -8.61 4.21 10.74
CA GLN A 27 -8.40 3.28 11.85
C GLN A 27 -7.97 1.91 11.30
N ALA A 28 -6.98 1.29 11.92
CA ALA A 28 -6.53 -0.07 11.64
C ALA A 28 -6.23 -0.74 13.00
N ASP A 29 -7.23 -1.42 13.54
CA ASP A 29 -7.23 -1.94 14.91
C ASP A 29 -6.48 -3.27 15.01
N GLU A 30 -6.62 -4.10 13.98
CA GLU A 30 -5.95 -5.39 13.88
C GLU A 30 -5.26 -5.50 12.52
N VAL A 31 -3.96 -5.80 12.54
CA VAL A 31 -3.12 -5.85 11.34
C VAL A 31 -2.23 -7.10 11.38
N GLU A 32 -2.38 -7.94 10.38
CA GLU A 32 -1.57 -9.15 10.16
C GLU A 32 -0.46 -8.86 9.16
N GLU A 33 0.77 -9.27 9.48
CA GLU A 33 1.91 -9.17 8.57
C GLU A 33 1.82 -10.16 7.41
N SER A 34 2.58 -9.89 6.35
CA SER A 34 2.68 -10.80 5.20
C SER A 34 3.51 -12.02 5.57
N GLU A 35 2.96 -13.22 5.40
CA GLU A 35 3.70 -14.49 5.54
C GLU A 35 4.55 -14.82 4.31
N THR A 36 4.37 -14.09 3.21
CA THR A 36 5.07 -14.35 1.95
C THR A 36 6.22 -13.38 1.73
N GLN A 37 7.29 -13.86 1.11
CA GLN A 37 8.41 -13.06 0.65
C GLN A 37 8.17 -12.49 -0.75
N GLY A 38 8.64 -11.28 -0.98
CA GLY A 38 8.61 -10.61 -2.27
C GLY A 38 9.70 -11.09 -3.22
N THR A 39 9.47 -10.93 -4.52
CA THR A 39 10.52 -11.05 -5.55
C THR A 39 10.55 -9.76 -6.35
N ALA A 40 11.74 -9.35 -6.81
CA ALA A 40 11.90 -8.12 -7.59
C ALA A 40 10.98 -8.10 -8.83
N LYS A 41 10.92 -9.20 -9.57
CA LYS A 41 10.06 -9.35 -10.76
C LYS A 41 8.57 -9.23 -10.43
N GLY A 42 8.12 -9.85 -9.34
CA GLY A 42 6.73 -9.80 -8.90
C GLY A 42 6.33 -8.40 -8.41
N LEU A 43 7.24 -7.75 -7.67
CA LEU A 43 7.05 -6.41 -7.17
C LEU A 43 6.99 -5.39 -8.31
N ALA A 44 7.94 -5.42 -9.26
CA ALA A 44 7.96 -4.53 -10.43
C ALA A 44 6.62 -4.53 -11.18
N LYS A 45 6.12 -5.73 -11.53
CA LYS A 45 4.83 -5.89 -12.22
C LYS A 45 3.65 -5.36 -11.39
N THR A 46 3.70 -5.54 -10.08
CA THR A 46 2.64 -5.07 -9.17
C THR A 46 2.65 -3.54 -9.09
N LEU A 47 3.84 -2.94 -8.97
CA LEU A 47 4.02 -1.49 -8.91
C LEU A 47 3.55 -0.80 -10.18
N GLU A 48 3.90 -1.35 -11.36
CA GLU A 48 3.51 -0.81 -12.66
C GLU A 48 1.99 -0.79 -12.89
N THR A 49 1.26 -1.77 -12.37
CA THR A 49 -0.14 -2.00 -12.77
C THR A 49 -1.18 -1.73 -11.68
N ARG A 50 -0.80 -1.78 -10.40
CA ARG A 50 -1.78 -1.86 -9.30
C ARG A 50 -1.48 -0.97 -8.10
N VAL A 51 -0.38 -0.23 -8.11
CA VAL A 51 0.06 0.58 -6.96
C VAL A 51 0.17 2.03 -7.35
N ASP A 52 -0.45 2.88 -6.55
CA ASP A 52 -0.18 4.31 -6.52
C ASP A 52 0.88 4.54 -5.42
N TRP A 53 2.12 4.80 -5.84
CA TRP A 53 3.26 4.88 -4.94
C TRP A 53 3.08 5.93 -3.83
N PRO A 54 2.69 7.19 -4.12
CA PRO A 54 2.34 8.16 -3.09
C PRO A 54 1.35 7.66 -2.05
N VAL A 55 0.32 6.90 -2.46
CA VAL A 55 -0.69 6.35 -1.54
C VAL A 55 -0.08 5.28 -0.63
N LEU A 56 0.76 4.40 -1.18
CA LEU A 56 1.47 3.40 -0.40
C LEU A 56 2.42 4.04 0.63
N VAL A 57 3.21 5.03 0.21
CA VAL A 57 4.13 5.77 1.09
C VAL A 57 3.35 6.45 2.23
N ALA A 58 2.23 7.09 1.92
CA ALA A 58 1.39 7.73 2.91
C ALA A 58 0.86 6.74 3.95
N VAL A 59 0.38 5.57 3.53
CA VAL A 59 -0.09 4.51 4.44
C VAL A 59 1.06 3.95 5.28
N ALA A 60 2.20 3.65 4.67
CA ALA A 60 3.37 3.14 5.39
C ALA A 60 3.84 4.11 6.48
N ARG A 61 3.90 5.41 6.15
CA ARG A 61 4.27 6.49 7.05
C ARG A 61 3.22 6.69 8.15
N GLN A 62 1.93 6.68 7.81
CA GLN A 62 0.83 6.90 8.76
C GLN A 62 0.86 5.91 9.92
N PHE A 63 1.13 4.64 9.64
CA PHE A 63 1.12 3.58 10.65
C PHE A 63 2.53 3.18 11.13
N GLY A 64 3.58 3.90 10.72
CA GLY A 64 4.96 3.62 11.12
C GLY A 64 5.46 2.24 10.69
N TRP A 65 4.96 1.74 9.56
CA TRP A 65 5.23 0.38 9.09
C TRP A 65 6.58 0.25 8.37
N ALA A 66 6.96 1.28 7.63
CA ALA A 66 8.23 1.37 6.93
C ALA A 66 8.49 2.82 6.51
N GLU A 67 9.76 3.19 6.37
CA GLU A 67 10.19 4.44 5.76
C GLU A 67 10.45 4.21 4.27
N LEU A 68 9.44 4.51 3.45
CA LEU A 68 9.55 4.44 1.99
C LEU A 68 9.97 5.80 1.42
N PRO A 69 10.81 5.82 0.37
CA PRO A 69 11.16 7.06 -0.32
C PRO A 69 9.93 7.69 -0.99
N GLU A 70 9.92 9.01 -1.11
CA GLU A 70 8.78 9.75 -1.68
C GLU A 70 8.57 9.43 -3.15
N GLU A 71 9.67 9.25 -3.88
CA GLU A 71 9.68 8.80 -5.27
C GLU A 71 10.17 7.35 -5.36
N PHE A 72 9.56 6.59 -6.26
CA PHE A 72 9.97 5.22 -6.52
C PHE A 72 11.19 5.22 -7.45
N ASP A 73 12.23 4.51 -7.02
CA ASP A 73 13.43 4.27 -7.84
C ASP A 73 13.52 2.79 -8.20
N GLU A 74 13.42 2.51 -9.51
CA GLU A 74 13.50 1.15 -10.06
C GLU A 74 14.83 0.46 -9.76
N GLN A 75 15.93 1.21 -9.59
CA GLN A 75 17.24 0.62 -9.28
C GLN A 75 17.23 -0.09 -7.93
N ARG A 76 16.41 0.38 -6.99
CA ARG A 76 16.26 -0.21 -5.66
C ARG A 76 15.58 -1.58 -5.66
N LEU A 77 14.97 -2.00 -6.78
CA LEU A 77 14.48 -3.37 -6.92
C LEU A 77 15.61 -4.42 -6.94
N GLN A 78 16.86 -4.00 -7.10
CA GLN A 78 18.04 -4.86 -6.95
C GLN A 78 18.41 -5.09 -5.47
N GLU A 79 17.93 -4.23 -4.57
CA GLU A 79 18.11 -4.36 -3.13
C GLU A 79 17.06 -5.32 -2.57
N GLU A 80 17.48 -6.51 -2.14
CA GLU A 80 16.55 -7.52 -1.60
C GLU A 80 15.78 -6.99 -0.38
N GLU A 81 16.45 -6.24 0.49
CA GLU A 81 15.82 -5.62 1.66
C GLU A 81 14.70 -4.67 1.27
N PHE A 82 14.92 -3.78 0.29
CA PHE A 82 13.89 -2.87 -0.20
C PHE A 82 12.70 -3.64 -0.79
N VAL A 83 12.97 -4.68 -1.57
CA VAL A 83 11.92 -5.55 -2.13
C VAL A 83 11.08 -6.19 -1.02
N GLN A 84 11.71 -6.71 0.04
CA GLN A 84 10.98 -7.32 1.15
C GLN A 84 10.18 -6.30 1.96
N VAL A 85 10.73 -5.10 2.21
CA VAL A 85 10.04 -4.03 2.93
C VAL A 85 8.79 -3.57 2.17
N VAL A 86 8.92 -3.23 0.89
CA VAL A 86 7.78 -2.78 0.07
C VAL A 86 6.75 -3.89 -0.07
N HIS A 87 7.18 -5.13 -0.30
CA HIS A 87 6.30 -6.28 -0.35
C HIS A 87 5.56 -6.48 0.99
N GLY A 88 6.27 -6.41 2.11
CA GLY A 88 5.71 -6.53 3.46
C GLY A 88 4.58 -5.53 3.69
N VAL A 89 4.78 -4.26 3.33
CA VAL A 89 3.74 -3.22 3.42
C VAL A 89 2.55 -3.55 2.50
N LEU A 90 2.80 -3.88 1.23
CA LEU A 90 1.73 -4.13 0.24
C LEU A 90 0.82 -5.30 0.61
N TYR A 91 1.41 -6.37 1.14
CA TYR A 91 0.69 -7.62 1.42
C TYR A 91 0.24 -7.77 2.87
N ARG A 92 0.58 -6.80 3.74
CA ARG A 92 -0.01 -6.65 5.08
C ARG A 92 -1.53 -6.55 4.97
N LYS A 93 -2.22 -7.14 5.95
CA LYS A 93 -3.69 -7.26 5.96
C LYS A 93 -4.26 -6.56 7.19
N VAL A 94 -5.06 -5.52 6.95
CA VAL A 94 -5.91 -4.91 8.00
C VAL A 94 -7.11 -5.82 8.21
N VAL A 95 -7.19 -6.51 9.33
CA VAL A 95 -8.31 -7.42 9.66
C VAL A 95 -9.53 -6.60 10.11
N GLU A 96 -9.31 -5.64 11.00
CA GLU A 96 -10.32 -4.71 11.49
C GLU A 96 -9.86 -3.25 11.34
N GLY A 97 -10.76 -2.39 10.88
CA GLY A 97 -10.45 -0.97 10.65
C GLY A 97 -11.56 -0.23 9.92
N LYS A 98 -11.29 1.05 9.58
CA LYS A 98 -12.27 1.94 8.94
C LYS A 98 -11.63 2.72 7.79
N LEU A 99 -12.39 2.80 6.69
CA LEU A 99 -12.06 3.62 5.52
C LEU A 99 -13.01 4.82 5.43
N LYS A 100 -12.48 5.95 4.97
CA LYS A 100 -13.23 7.20 4.77
C LYS A 100 -13.09 7.71 3.34
N CYS A 101 -14.23 8.10 2.72
CA CYS A 101 -14.30 9.15 1.69
C CYS A 101 -14.42 10.49 2.45
#